data_AF-A0A9D0XT88-F1
#
_entry.id   AF-A0A9D0XT88-F1
#
_cell.length_a   1.000
_cell.length_b   1.000
_cell.length_c   1.000
_cell.angle_alpha   90.00
_cell.angle_beta   90.00
_cell.angle_gamma   90.00
#
_symmetry.space_group_name_H-M   'P 1'
#
loop_
_entity.id
_entity.type
_entity.pdbx_description
1 polymer ?
#
loop_
_entity_poly.entity_id
_entity_poly.type
_entity_poly.pdbx_seq_one_letter_code
_entity_poly.pdbx_strand_id
1 'polypeptide(L)'
;YPDLEAVRRAVREAGERIRREGLPSDLAPLVVGFAGYGNVSRGAQEIFDLLPHEEVAPGDLPALFTGRPDPHLLYKVVFKEEHTVEPISPGDRFDLQDYYAHPEKYRSRFASYLPYLTVLINAIYWEAKYPRLVTRSDLRDLFGGPASPRLRVIGDISCDIEGAIECTVKCTEPGDPVYVYNPLTGEVTDGYEGEGVVILAVDILPSELPREASIDFSAVLRQFVPAIARADYTVPFDELDLPPEIKRAVIAYRGELTPGYRYLEQYIG
;
A
#
# COMPACT_ATOMS: atom_id res chain seq x y z
N TYR A 1 4.35 8.26 -19.09
CA TYR A 1 5.11 7.32 -19.96
C TYR A 1 4.15 6.62 -20.90
N PRO A 2 4.56 6.16 -22.10
CA PRO A 2 3.62 5.54 -23.06
C PRO A 2 3.18 4.11 -22.69
N ASP A 3 3.99 3.38 -21.93
CA ASP A 3 3.75 1.98 -21.51
C ASP A 3 4.63 1.62 -20.30
N LEU A 4 4.41 0.43 -19.74
CA LEU A 4 5.16 -0.08 -18.59
C LEU A 4 6.66 -0.25 -18.89
N GLU A 5 7.05 -0.66 -20.08
CA GLU A 5 8.48 -0.81 -20.42
C GLU A 5 9.22 0.53 -20.42
N ALA A 6 8.58 1.60 -20.88
CA ALA A 6 9.13 2.94 -20.80
C ALA A 6 9.30 3.41 -19.35
N VAL A 7 8.37 3.09 -18.45
CA VAL A 7 8.52 3.32 -17.00
C VAL A 7 9.72 2.54 -16.46
N ARG A 8 9.76 1.22 -16.71
CA ARG A 8 10.85 0.34 -16.26
C ARG A 8 12.20 0.82 -16.74
N ARG A 9 12.31 1.27 -18.00
CA ARG A 9 13.54 1.86 -18.56
C ARG A 9 13.95 3.14 -17.81
N ALA A 10 13.04 4.07 -17.57
CA ALA A 10 13.34 5.30 -16.84
C ALA A 10 13.85 5.02 -15.42
N VAL A 11 13.25 4.04 -14.73
CA VAL A 11 13.72 3.62 -13.39
C VAL A 11 15.10 2.96 -13.48
N ARG A 12 15.36 2.11 -14.47
CA ARG A 12 16.70 1.53 -14.69
C ARG A 12 17.76 2.61 -14.96
N GLU A 13 17.45 3.61 -15.78
CA GLU A 13 18.34 4.74 -16.05
C GLU A 13 18.66 5.53 -14.78
N ALA A 14 17.68 5.76 -13.91
CA ALA A 14 17.90 6.35 -12.59
C ALA A 14 18.80 5.44 -11.72
N GLY A 15 18.58 4.13 -11.73
CA GLY A 15 19.41 3.16 -11.03
C GLY A 15 20.87 3.17 -11.50
N GLU A 16 21.12 3.27 -12.81
CA GLU A 16 22.48 3.39 -13.36
C GLU A 16 23.17 4.69 -12.93
N ARG A 17 22.43 5.79 -12.82
CA ARG A 17 22.97 7.04 -12.27
C ARG A 17 23.36 6.88 -10.81
N ILE A 18 22.53 6.24 -9.99
CA ILE A 18 22.84 5.96 -8.58
C ILE A 18 24.09 5.08 -8.47
N ARG A 19 24.21 4.02 -9.28
CA ARG A 19 25.41 3.16 -9.32
C ARG A 19 26.68 3.95 -9.65
N ARG A 20 26.60 4.93 -10.55
CA ARG A 20 27.76 5.72 -10.99
C ARG A 20 28.11 6.87 -10.06
N GLU A 21 27.11 7.62 -9.62
CA GLU A 21 27.26 8.92 -8.97
C GLU A 21 27.04 8.86 -7.46
N GLY A 22 26.33 7.83 -6.97
CA GLY A 22 25.88 7.74 -5.58
C GLY A 22 24.71 8.67 -5.28
N LEU A 23 24.09 8.46 -4.13
CA LEU A 23 23.09 9.35 -3.55
C LEU A 23 23.77 10.56 -2.87
N PRO A 24 23.10 11.73 -2.83
CA PRO A 24 23.53 12.85 -2.00
C PRO A 24 23.70 12.44 -0.53
N SER A 25 24.68 13.03 0.16
CA SER A 25 24.97 12.72 1.58
C SER A 25 23.78 12.86 2.50
N ASP A 26 22.92 13.84 2.22
CA ASP A 26 21.76 14.18 3.05
C ASP A 26 20.59 13.21 2.83
N LEU A 27 20.66 12.43 1.75
CA LEU A 27 19.68 11.40 1.40
C LEU A 27 20.14 10.00 1.79
N ALA A 28 21.46 9.77 1.90
CA ALA A 28 22.02 8.48 2.29
C ALA A 28 21.92 8.25 3.83
N PRO A 29 21.57 7.04 4.29
CA PRO A 29 20.96 5.96 3.52
C PRO A 29 19.51 6.32 3.15
N LEU A 30 19.11 6.00 1.91
CA LEU A 30 17.73 6.10 1.45
C LEU A 30 17.05 4.76 1.72
N VAL A 31 16.09 4.76 2.64
CA VAL A 31 15.36 3.54 3.04
C VAL A 31 13.93 3.63 2.55
N VAL A 32 13.50 2.63 1.77
CA VAL A 32 12.12 2.46 1.31
C VAL A 32 11.48 1.29 2.05
N GLY A 33 10.47 1.60 2.86
CA GLY A 33 9.68 0.61 3.57
C GLY A 33 8.41 0.26 2.82
N PHE A 34 8.13 -1.04 2.70
CA PHE A 34 6.90 -1.57 2.12
C PHE A 34 6.07 -2.23 3.23
N ALA A 35 4.90 -1.69 3.53
CA ALA A 35 3.97 -2.32 4.45
C ALA A 35 3.08 -3.31 3.69
N GLY A 36 3.15 -4.58 4.07
CA GLY A 36 2.43 -5.68 3.42
C GLY A 36 3.26 -6.40 2.36
N TYR A 37 2.78 -7.57 1.97
CA TYR A 37 3.47 -8.50 1.06
C TYR A 37 2.53 -9.14 0.02
N GLY A 38 1.33 -8.58 -0.14
CA GLY A 38 0.34 -8.98 -1.14
C GLY A 38 0.68 -8.52 -2.56
N ASN A 39 -0.26 -8.70 -3.50
CA ASN A 39 -0.09 -8.34 -4.92
C ASN A 39 0.33 -6.88 -5.13
N VAL A 40 -0.30 -5.95 -4.40
CA VAL A 40 -0.03 -4.52 -4.49
C VAL A 40 1.41 -4.21 -4.08
N SER A 41 1.83 -4.70 -2.91
CA SER A 41 3.20 -4.52 -2.41
C SER A 41 4.23 -5.14 -3.36
N ARG A 42 3.98 -6.35 -3.87
CA ARG A 42 4.85 -7.00 -4.85
C ARG A 42 4.98 -6.20 -6.14
N GLY A 43 3.88 -5.65 -6.67
CA GLY A 43 3.92 -4.77 -7.85
C GLY A 43 4.77 -3.51 -7.63
N ALA A 44 4.66 -2.88 -6.46
CA ALA A 44 5.50 -1.73 -6.10
C ALA A 44 6.98 -2.12 -5.96
N GLN A 45 7.26 -3.27 -5.33
CA GLN A 45 8.61 -3.82 -5.18
C GLN A 45 9.22 -4.19 -6.53
N GLU A 46 8.47 -4.75 -7.48
CA GLU A 46 8.98 -5.08 -8.82
C GLU A 46 9.54 -3.86 -9.57
N ILE A 47 8.96 -2.69 -9.36
CA ILE A 47 9.47 -1.42 -9.92
C ILE A 47 10.68 -0.95 -9.14
N PHE A 48 10.61 -0.98 -7.81
CA PHE A 48 11.74 -0.60 -6.94
C PHE A 48 12.99 -1.46 -7.19
N ASP A 49 12.83 -2.76 -7.42
CA ASP A 49 13.92 -3.73 -7.57
C ASP A 49 14.76 -3.51 -8.83
N LEU A 50 14.31 -2.63 -9.74
CA LEU A 50 15.10 -2.15 -10.87
C LEU A 50 16.24 -1.20 -10.46
N LEU A 51 16.14 -0.60 -9.27
CA LEU A 51 17.16 0.26 -8.66
C LEU A 51 18.23 -0.60 -7.97
N PRO A 52 19.48 -0.10 -7.84
CA PRO A 52 20.49 -0.75 -7.02
C PRO A 52 20.03 -0.75 -5.56
N HIS A 53 19.80 -1.93 -4.99
CA HIS A 53 19.28 -2.02 -3.63
C HIS A 53 19.81 -3.22 -2.85
N GLU A 54 19.72 -3.12 -1.53
CA GLU A 54 19.91 -4.19 -0.57
C GLU A 54 18.65 -4.31 0.30
N GLU A 55 18.18 -5.55 0.53
CA GLU A 55 17.06 -5.80 1.43
C GLU A 55 17.56 -6.01 2.87
N VAL A 56 16.92 -5.32 3.82
CA VAL A 56 17.29 -5.30 5.23
C VAL A 56 16.07 -5.69 6.06
N ALA A 57 16.27 -6.53 7.08
CA ALA A 57 15.20 -6.89 7.98
C ALA A 57 14.78 -5.69 8.85
N PRO A 58 13.50 -5.57 9.24
CA PRO A 58 13.04 -4.48 10.11
C PRO A 58 13.89 -4.29 11.38
N GLY A 59 14.34 -5.39 12.01
CA GLY A 59 15.17 -5.36 13.21
C GLY A 59 16.58 -4.78 13.00
N ASP A 60 17.09 -4.78 11.77
CA ASP A 60 18.45 -4.35 11.43
C ASP A 60 18.51 -2.88 10.97
N LEU A 61 17.35 -2.23 10.77
CA LEU A 61 17.26 -0.83 10.38
C LEU A 61 18.15 0.11 11.22
N PRO A 62 18.18 0.02 12.57
CA PRO A 62 19.03 0.90 13.37
C PRO A 62 20.52 0.75 13.08
N ALA A 63 20.98 -0.44 12.69
CA ALA A 63 22.40 -0.71 12.42
C ALA A 63 22.89 0.01 11.14
N LEU A 64 22.00 0.27 10.18
CA LEU A 64 22.33 1.03 8.97
C LEU A 64 22.80 2.46 9.29
N PHE A 65 22.32 3.05 10.38
CA PHE A 65 22.59 4.44 10.76
C PHE A 65 23.76 4.59 11.73
N THR A 66 24.26 3.49 12.30
CA THR A 66 25.50 3.48 13.07
C THR A 66 26.70 3.05 12.23
N GLY A 67 26.46 2.41 11.09
CA GLY A 67 27.46 2.02 10.11
C GLY A 67 27.82 3.10 9.09
N ARG A 68 28.46 2.65 7.99
CA ARG A 68 28.70 3.45 6.79
C ARG A 68 27.90 2.86 5.64
N PRO A 69 26.65 3.31 5.42
CA PRO A 69 25.85 2.79 4.33
C PRO A 69 26.50 3.11 2.98
N ASP A 70 26.32 2.23 2.00
CA ASP A 70 26.82 2.43 0.65
C ASP A 70 25.97 3.50 -0.05
N PRO A 71 26.55 4.65 -0.44
CA PRO A 71 25.79 5.69 -1.13
C PRO A 71 25.31 5.26 -2.52
N HIS A 72 25.81 4.15 -3.07
CA HIS A 72 25.41 3.61 -4.37
C HIS A 72 24.25 2.60 -4.28
N LEU A 73 23.71 2.36 -3.08
CA LEU A 73 22.59 1.46 -2.83
C LEU A 73 21.41 2.20 -2.17
N LEU A 74 20.21 1.75 -2.50
CA LEU A 74 19.00 2.01 -1.73
C LEU A 74 18.76 0.83 -0.78
N TYR A 75 18.06 1.06 0.31
CA TYR A 75 17.71 0.01 1.26
C TYR A 75 16.22 -0.28 1.20
N LYS A 76 15.88 -1.55 1.02
CA LYS A 76 14.49 -2.06 1.02
C LYS A 76 14.20 -2.72 2.34
N VAL A 77 13.03 -2.45 2.91
CA VAL A 77 12.53 -3.20 4.07
C VAL A 77 11.06 -3.55 3.85
N VAL A 78 10.70 -4.81 4.11
CA VAL A 78 9.32 -5.29 3.99
C VAL A 78 8.77 -5.58 5.38
N PHE A 79 7.65 -4.95 5.72
CA PHE A 79 6.98 -5.12 6.99
C PHE A 79 5.81 -6.09 6.88
N LYS A 80 5.70 -6.92 7.91
CA LYS A 80 4.62 -7.89 8.14
C LYS A 80 3.93 -7.55 9.46
N GLU A 81 2.83 -8.21 9.75
CA GLU A 81 1.99 -7.99 10.94
C GLU A 81 2.83 -8.02 12.22
N GLU A 82 3.73 -9.00 12.38
CA GLU A 82 4.64 -9.17 13.52
C GLU A 82 5.59 -7.98 13.76
N HIS A 83 5.84 -7.17 12.73
CA HIS A 83 6.64 -5.94 12.80
C HIS A 83 5.77 -4.73 13.12
N THR A 84 4.49 -4.74 12.73
CA THR A 84 3.60 -3.58 12.83
C THR A 84 2.85 -3.50 14.15
N VAL A 85 2.56 -4.63 14.79
CA VAL A 85 1.77 -4.70 16.01
C VAL A 85 2.44 -5.56 17.10
N GLU A 86 2.03 -5.34 18.34
CA GLU A 86 2.39 -6.19 19.48
C GLU A 86 1.19 -6.36 20.43
N PRO A 87 1.12 -7.48 21.18
CA PRO A 87 0.13 -7.64 22.24
C PRO A 87 0.25 -6.54 23.30
N ILE A 88 -0.89 -6.08 23.81
CA ILE A 88 -0.96 -5.09 24.90
C ILE A 88 -0.56 -5.73 26.24
N SER A 89 -0.94 -7.00 26.44
CA SER A 89 -0.67 -7.75 27.67
C SER A 89 0.83 -8.08 27.81
N PRO A 90 1.48 -7.73 28.92
CA PRO A 90 2.88 -8.06 29.14
C PRO A 90 3.14 -9.57 29.16
N GLY A 91 4.08 -10.03 28.33
CA GLY A 91 4.50 -11.44 28.27
C GLY A 91 3.83 -12.25 27.17
N ASP A 92 2.76 -11.74 26.57
CA ASP A 92 2.15 -12.32 25.37
C ASP A 92 3.09 -12.14 24.17
N ARG A 93 3.01 -13.07 23.22
CA ARG A 93 3.75 -13.03 21.96
C ARG A 93 2.78 -12.83 20.81
N PHE A 94 3.25 -12.15 19.76
CA PHE A 94 2.47 -11.99 18.55
C PHE A 94 2.07 -13.36 17.98
N ASP A 95 0.77 -13.54 17.73
CA ASP A 95 0.21 -14.65 16.97
C ASP A 95 -0.72 -14.10 15.88
N LEU A 96 -0.49 -14.52 14.64
CA LEU A 96 -1.19 -13.96 13.48
C LEU A 96 -2.70 -14.27 13.49
N GLN A 97 -3.09 -15.47 13.93
CA GLN A 97 -4.50 -15.87 13.92
C GLN A 97 -5.26 -15.21 15.06
N ASP A 98 -4.65 -15.10 16.24
CA ASP A 98 -5.21 -14.34 17.35
C ASP A 98 -5.31 -12.84 17.00
N TYR A 99 -4.33 -12.26 16.30
CA TYR A 99 -4.44 -10.88 15.80
C TYR A 99 -5.63 -10.68 14.86
N TYR A 100 -5.87 -11.62 13.94
CA TYR A 100 -7.02 -11.51 13.05
C TYR A 100 -8.37 -11.70 13.74
N ALA A 101 -8.44 -12.61 14.72
CA ALA A 101 -9.66 -12.87 15.48
C ALA A 101 -9.93 -11.83 16.57
N HIS A 102 -8.88 -11.26 17.16
CA HIS A 102 -8.89 -10.40 18.34
C HIS A 102 -7.96 -9.18 18.21
N PRO A 103 -8.16 -8.32 17.19
CA PRO A 103 -7.27 -7.18 16.96
C PRO A 103 -7.24 -6.19 18.13
N GLU A 104 -8.28 -6.16 18.97
CA GLU A 104 -8.36 -5.33 20.17
C GLU A 104 -7.30 -5.67 21.25
N LYS A 105 -6.69 -6.87 21.18
CA LYS A 105 -5.60 -7.27 22.09
C LYS A 105 -4.25 -6.67 21.70
N TYR A 106 -4.16 -6.03 20.54
CA TYR A 106 -2.91 -5.56 19.93
C TYR A 106 -2.89 -4.03 19.85
N ARG A 107 -1.68 -3.48 19.91
CA ARG A 107 -1.42 -2.06 19.62
C ARG A 107 -0.37 -1.94 18.52
N SER A 108 -0.40 -0.82 17.80
CA SER A 108 0.65 -0.51 16.83
C SER A 108 1.98 -0.27 17.54
N ARG A 109 3.06 -0.79 16.95
CA ARG A 109 4.45 -0.51 17.32
C ARG A 109 5.26 0.09 16.17
N PHE A 110 4.60 0.32 15.04
CA PHE A 110 5.24 0.68 13.78
C PHE A 110 5.94 2.05 13.82
N ALA A 111 5.46 2.97 14.67
CA ALA A 111 6.05 4.28 14.90
C ALA A 111 7.56 4.23 15.20
N SER A 112 8.04 3.14 15.81
CA SER A 112 9.47 2.91 16.09
C SER A 112 10.34 2.80 14.84
N TYR A 113 9.77 2.49 13.67
CA TYR A 113 10.49 2.39 12.40
C TYR A 113 10.51 3.71 11.60
N LEU A 114 9.54 4.61 11.81
CA LEU A 114 9.41 5.85 11.04
C LEU A 114 10.68 6.72 11.00
N PRO A 115 11.47 6.86 12.08
CA PRO A 115 12.72 7.64 12.04
C PRO A 115 13.77 7.13 11.05
N TYR A 116 13.68 5.85 10.65
CA TYR A 116 14.64 5.19 9.76
C TYR A 116 14.19 5.19 8.30
N LEU A 117 12.94 5.50 8.01
CA LEU A 117 12.38 5.44 6.66
C LEU A 117 12.56 6.79 5.95
N THR A 118 12.88 6.74 4.66
CA THR A 118 12.80 7.91 3.76
C THR A 118 11.48 7.92 3.02
N VAL A 119 11.04 6.75 2.57
CA VAL A 119 9.76 6.52 1.89
C VAL A 119 9.05 5.35 2.56
N LEU A 120 7.75 5.50 2.81
CA LEU A 120 6.86 4.42 3.22
C LEU A 120 5.84 4.17 2.11
N ILE A 121 5.76 2.95 1.62
CA ILE A 121 4.71 2.50 0.70
C ILE A 121 3.73 1.65 1.49
N ASN A 122 2.54 2.18 1.74
CA ASN A 122 1.46 1.44 2.36
C ASN A 122 0.68 0.65 1.30
N ALA A 123 0.70 -0.68 1.42
CA ALA A 123 0.00 -1.61 0.55
C ALA A 123 -0.77 -2.68 1.36
N ILE A 124 -1.12 -2.36 2.61
CA ILE A 124 -1.93 -3.23 3.47
C ILE A 124 -3.41 -2.93 3.29
N TYR A 125 -4.23 -3.96 3.50
CA TYR A 125 -5.65 -3.78 3.75
C TYR A 125 -5.86 -3.48 5.24
N TRP A 126 -6.80 -2.59 5.56
CA TRP A 126 -7.08 -2.16 6.93
C TRP A 126 -8.58 -1.96 7.17
N GLU A 127 -9.02 -2.25 8.40
CA GLU A 127 -10.37 -1.96 8.89
C GLU A 127 -10.28 -1.25 10.24
N ALA A 128 -11.30 -0.48 10.62
CA ALA A 128 -11.34 0.32 11.85
C ALA A 128 -11.05 -0.44 13.15
N LYS A 129 -11.29 -1.76 13.19
CA LYS A 129 -11.00 -2.63 14.34
C LYS A 129 -9.49 -2.89 14.54
N TYR A 130 -8.68 -2.72 13.50
CA TYR A 130 -7.23 -2.94 13.55
C TYR A 130 -6.50 -1.66 13.96
N PRO A 131 -5.38 -1.76 14.69
CA PRO A 131 -4.51 -0.61 14.96
C PRO A 131 -4.06 0.06 13.65
N ARG A 132 -4.03 1.39 13.63
CA ARG A 132 -3.48 2.14 12.48
C ARG A 132 -1.98 1.90 12.35
N LEU A 133 -1.48 1.92 11.12
CA LEU A 133 -0.05 1.78 10.84
C LEU A 133 0.71 3.05 11.21
N VAL A 134 0.17 4.21 10.83
CA VAL A 134 0.74 5.53 11.14
C VAL A 134 -0.36 6.46 11.61
N THR A 135 -0.23 7.00 12.82
CA THR A 135 -1.16 8.00 13.38
C THR A 135 -0.63 9.42 13.19
N ARG A 136 -1.52 10.41 13.29
CA ARG A 136 -1.16 11.83 13.36
C ARG A 136 -0.26 12.13 14.56
N SER A 137 -0.44 11.40 15.68
CA SER A 137 0.43 11.55 16.85
C SER A 137 1.84 11.07 16.56
N ASP A 138 2.00 9.91 15.91
CA ASP A 138 3.32 9.39 15.55
C ASP A 138 4.09 10.37 14.67
N LEU A 139 3.41 10.98 13.69
CA LEU A 139 4.02 11.98 12.81
C LEU A 139 4.31 13.29 13.54
N ARG A 140 3.43 13.74 14.44
CA ARG A 140 3.70 14.95 15.25
C ARG A 140 4.90 14.74 16.17
N ASP A 141 5.02 13.58 16.79
CA ASP A 141 6.15 13.24 17.66
C ASP A 141 7.46 13.15 16.85
N LEU A 142 7.40 12.56 15.65
CA LEU A 142 8.54 12.49 14.74
C LEU A 142 8.98 13.88 14.25
N PHE A 143 8.05 14.71 13.78
CA PHE A 143 8.34 16.04 13.21
C PHE A 143 8.56 17.13 14.25
N GLY A 144 8.06 16.95 15.47
CA GLY A 144 8.31 17.85 16.61
C GLY A 144 9.66 17.61 17.29
N GLY A 145 10.42 16.61 16.84
CA GLY A 145 11.76 16.30 17.34
C GLY A 145 12.80 17.38 17.02
N PRO A 146 14.00 17.31 17.63
CA PRO A 146 15.05 18.32 17.49
C PRO A 146 15.73 18.33 16.10
N ALA A 147 15.49 17.31 15.29
CA ALA A 147 16.09 17.16 13.96
C ALA A 147 14.99 16.94 12.92
N SER A 148 15.23 17.44 11.70
CA SER A 148 14.33 17.18 10.58
C SER A 148 14.20 15.67 10.33
N PRO A 149 12.96 15.13 10.24
CA PRO A 149 12.75 13.72 9.97
C PRO A 149 13.35 13.27 8.64
N ARG A 150 13.77 12.00 8.61
CA ARG A 150 14.16 11.33 7.36
C ARG A 150 12.97 10.99 6.47
N LEU A 151 11.81 10.73 7.08
CA LEU A 151 10.59 10.41 6.36
C LEU A 151 10.16 11.61 5.51
N ARG A 152 10.16 11.42 4.19
CA ARG A 152 9.79 12.45 3.21
C ARG A 152 8.49 12.13 2.52
N VAL A 153 8.23 10.85 2.23
CA VAL A 153 7.09 10.44 1.41
C VAL A 153 6.36 9.26 2.06
N ILE A 154 5.03 9.32 2.07
CA ILE A 154 4.17 8.15 2.28
C ILE A 154 3.33 7.96 1.02
N GLY A 155 3.57 6.86 0.31
CA GLY A 155 2.70 6.40 -0.77
C GLY A 155 1.65 5.47 -0.20
N ASP A 156 0.44 5.98 0.00
CA ASP A 156 -0.71 5.24 0.47
C ASP A 156 -1.54 4.70 -0.68
N ILE A 157 -1.25 3.46 -1.08
CA ILE A 157 -1.89 2.82 -2.24
C ILE A 157 -3.33 2.42 -1.93
N SER A 158 -3.70 2.19 -0.66
CA SER A 158 -5.09 1.87 -0.33
C SER A 158 -6.00 3.09 -0.47
N CYS A 159 -5.44 4.30 -0.31
CA CYS A 159 -6.13 5.58 -0.44
C CYS A 159 -7.38 5.69 0.48
N ASP A 160 -7.36 4.99 1.62
CA ASP A 160 -8.43 5.06 2.61
C ASP A 160 -8.30 6.35 3.43
N ILE A 161 -9.27 7.24 3.31
CA ILE A 161 -9.29 8.50 4.05
C ILE A 161 -9.30 8.24 5.56
N GLU A 162 -8.29 8.77 6.25
CA GLU A 162 -8.03 8.58 7.68
C GLU A 162 -7.96 7.10 8.11
N GLY A 163 -7.55 6.23 7.18
CA GLY A 163 -7.45 4.79 7.34
C GLY A 163 -6.18 4.35 8.09
N ALA A 164 -5.45 3.38 7.52
CA ALA A 164 -4.20 2.87 8.10
C ALA A 164 -3.13 3.97 8.27
N ILE A 165 -3.09 4.91 7.34
CA ILE A 165 -2.29 6.13 7.38
C ILE A 165 -3.22 7.29 7.72
N GLU A 166 -3.24 7.73 8.97
CA GLU A 166 -4.23 8.72 9.45
C GLU A 166 -4.07 10.10 8.79
N CYS A 167 -2.88 10.40 8.24
CA CYS A 167 -2.61 11.64 7.52
C CYS A 167 -3.03 11.61 6.04
N THR A 168 -3.55 10.49 5.53
CA THR A 168 -4.24 10.44 4.25
C THR A 168 -5.61 11.10 4.41
N VAL A 169 -5.68 12.42 4.19
CA VAL A 169 -6.89 13.23 4.48
C VAL A 169 -7.71 13.56 3.24
N LYS A 170 -7.16 13.32 2.05
CA LYS A 170 -7.87 13.38 0.77
C LYS A 170 -7.25 12.42 -0.25
N CYS A 171 -8.06 12.04 -1.24
CA CYS A 171 -7.57 11.38 -2.45
C CYS A 171 -6.89 12.42 -3.35
N THR A 172 -6.00 11.92 -4.21
CA THR A 172 -5.29 12.69 -5.24
C THR A 172 -5.64 12.14 -6.61
N GLU A 173 -5.47 12.96 -7.64
CA GLU A 173 -5.72 12.56 -9.02
C GLU A 173 -4.39 12.29 -9.74
N PRO A 174 -4.38 11.47 -10.79
CA PRO A 174 -3.21 11.29 -11.67
C PRO A 174 -2.47 12.57 -12.08
N GLY A 175 -3.21 13.67 -12.32
CA GLY A 175 -2.63 14.95 -12.73
C GLY A 175 -1.98 15.75 -11.60
N ASP A 176 -2.39 15.51 -10.35
CA ASP A 176 -1.85 16.11 -9.14
C ASP A 176 -1.77 15.04 -8.04
N PRO A 177 -0.78 14.13 -8.14
CA PRO A 177 -0.79 12.85 -7.43
C PRO A 177 -0.34 12.94 -5.97
N VAL A 178 0.02 14.14 -5.51
CA VAL A 178 0.63 14.34 -4.20
C VAL A 178 0.18 15.64 -3.53
N TYR A 179 0.22 15.64 -2.20
CA TYR A 179 0.13 16.85 -1.39
C TYR A 179 1.10 16.76 -0.20
N VAL A 180 1.49 17.89 0.36
CA VAL A 180 2.21 17.99 1.62
C VAL A 180 1.20 18.05 2.77
N TYR A 181 1.33 17.15 3.74
CA TYR A 181 0.66 17.21 5.03
C TYR A 181 1.65 17.70 6.10
N ASN A 182 1.34 18.80 6.77
CA ASN A 182 2.15 19.32 7.88
C ASN A 182 1.71 18.65 9.20
N PRO A 183 2.54 17.80 9.85
CA PRO A 183 2.12 17.07 11.05
C PRO A 183 1.93 17.94 12.30
N LEU A 184 2.51 19.15 12.31
CA LEU A 184 2.45 20.06 13.44
C LEU A 184 1.18 20.92 13.40
N THR A 185 0.78 21.38 12.20
CA THR A 185 -0.40 22.25 12.02
C THR A 185 -1.64 21.48 11.57
N GLY A 186 -1.47 20.33 10.93
CA GLY A 186 -2.53 19.57 10.25
C GLY A 186 -2.94 20.14 8.90
N GLU A 187 -2.22 21.16 8.39
CA GLU A 187 -2.52 21.79 7.10
C GLU A 187 -2.08 20.92 5.93
N VAL A 188 -2.78 21.09 4.81
CA VAL A 188 -2.53 20.40 3.53
C VAL A 188 -2.23 21.43 2.46
N THR A 189 -1.16 21.21 1.69
CA THR A 189 -0.81 22.02 0.52
C THR A 189 -0.57 21.11 -0.67
N ASP A 190 -1.17 21.44 -1.82
CA ASP A 190 -1.02 20.64 -3.04
C ASP A 190 0.41 20.65 -3.58
N GLY A 191 0.81 19.58 -4.27
CA GLY A 191 2.16 19.38 -4.76
C GLY A 191 3.11 18.80 -3.70
N TYR A 192 4.41 19.00 -3.91
CA TYR A 192 5.48 18.38 -3.10
C TYR A 192 6.33 19.40 -2.34
N GLU A 193 6.07 20.70 -2.50
CA GLU A 193 6.84 21.77 -1.88
C GLU A 193 6.20 22.18 -0.55
N GLY A 194 7.00 22.30 0.50
CA GLY A 194 6.53 22.77 1.81
C GLY A 194 7.13 22.00 2.97
N GLU A 195 6.70 22.39 4.17
CA GLU A 195 7.08 21.71 5.42
C GLU A 195 6.10 20.60 5.73
N GLY A 196 6.58 19.35 5.75
CA GLY A 196 5.76 18.21 6.11
C GLY A 196 6.20 16.92 5.43
N VAL A 197 5.28 15.95 5.42
CA VAL A 197 5.42 14.69 4.69
C VAL A 197 4.60 14.78 3.41
N VAL A 198 5.17 14.35 2.29
CA VAL A 198 4.46 14.25 1.02
C VAL A 198 3.62 12.97 1.05
N ILE A 199 2.32 13.09 0.79
CA ILE A 199 1.37 11.98 0.70
C ILE A 199 1.03 11.76 -0.77
N LEU A 200 1.26 10.55 -1.27
CA LEU A 200 0.72 10.06 -2.54
C LEU A 200 -0.46 9.15 -2.22
N ALA A 201 -1.67 9.50 -2.68
CA ALA A 201 -2.89 8.76 -2.36
C ALA A 201 -3.84 8.79 -3.57
N VAL A 202 -3.46 8.13 -4.66
CA VAL A 202 -4.23 8.12 -5.91
C VAL A 202 -5.23 6.97 -5.86
N ASP A 203 -6.52 7.25 -5.99
CA ASP A 203 -7.60 6.27 -5.83
C ASP A 203 -7.79 5.34 -7.06
N ILE A 204 -7.28 5.75 -8.22
CA ILE A 204 -7.40 5.03 -9.50
C ILE A 204 -6.05 4.68 -10.12
N LEU A 205 -5.07 4.24 -9.33
CA LEU A 205 -3.72 3.89 -9.81
C LEU A 205 -3.67 2.97 -11.05
N PRO A 206 -4.57 1.97 -11.24
CA PRO A 206 -4.56 1.18 -12.48
C PRO A 206 -4.75 2.00 -13.77
N SER A 207 -5.35 3.19 -13.66
CA SER A 207 -5.55 4.11 -14.79
C SER A 207 -4.28 4.80 -15.27
N GLU A 208 -3.18 4.76 -14.49
CA GLU A 208 -1.86 5.26 -14.88
C GLU A 208 -1.19 4.39 -15.96
N LEU A 209 -1.54 3.10 -15.97
CA LEU A 209 -1.11 2.12 -16.98
C LEU A 209 -2.35 1.39 -17.53
N PRO A 210 -3.27 2.11 -18.20
CA PRO A 210 -4.61 1.61 -18.49
C PRO A 210 -4.59 0.50 -19.53
N ARG A 211 -3.60 0.50 -20.43
CA ARG A 211 -3.40 -0.55 -21.43
C ARG A 211 -3.02 -1.86 -20.76
N GLU A 212 -2.02 -1.84 -19.89
CA GLU A 212 -1.52 -3.00 -19.16
C GLU A 212 -2.59 -3.55 -18.22
N ALA A 213 -3.25 -2.68 -17.44
CA ALA A 213 -4.36 -3.07 -16.58
C ALA A 213 -5.50 -3.75 -17.37
N SER A 214 -5.83 -3.25 -18.57
CA SER A 214 -6.84 -3.84 -19.45
C SER A 214 -6.41 -5.20 -20.01
N ILE A 215 -5.14 -5.36 -20.39
CA ILE A 215 -4.59 -6.63 -20.88
C ILE A 215 -4.65 -7.68 -19.78
N ASP A 216 -4.19 -7.34 -18.57
CA ASP A 216 -4.16 -8.26 -17.44
C ASP A 216 -5.57 -8.67 -17.00
N PHE A 217 -6.48 -7.70 -16.86
CA PHE A 217 -7.88 -7.97 -16.56
C PHE A 217 -8.53 -8.86 -17.62
N SER A 218 -8.30 -8.55 -18.91
CA SER A 218 -8.84 -9.34 -20.01
C SER A 218 -8.31 -10.77 -20.01
N ALA A 219 -7.02 -10.98 -19.72
CA ALA A 219 -6.41 -12.30 -19.66
C ALA A 219 -7.06 -13.19 -18.57
N VAL A 220 -7.37 -12.62 -17.41
CA VAL A 220 -8.10 -13.32 -16.33
C VAL A 220 -9.54 -13.59 -16.74
N LEU A 221 -10.28 -12.56 -17.18
CA LEU A 221 -11.69 -12.68 -17.54
C LEU A 221 -11.90 -13.71 -18.66
N ARG A 222 -11.00 -13.75 -19.66
CA ARG A 222 -11.08 -14.64 -20.82
C ARG A 222 -11.18 -16.12 -20.45
N GLN A 223 -10.67 -16.52 -19.29
CA GLN A 223 -10.77 -17.90 -18.80
C GLN A 223 -12.21 -18.29 -18.46
N PHE A 224 -13.02 -17.32 -18.00
CA PHE A 224 -14.41 -17.52 -17.62
C PHE A 224 -15.39 -17.33 -18.79
N VAL A 225 -15.01 -16.55 -19.81
CA VAL A 225 -15.88 -16.21 -20.95
C VAL A 225 -16.53 -17.43 -21.62
N PRO A 226 -15.84 -18.55 -21.90
CA PRO A 226 -16.49 -19.69 -22.54
C PRO A 226 -17.60 -20.31 -21.69
N ALA A 227 -17.42 -20.37 -20.36
CA ALA A 227 -18.41 -20.92 -19.46
C ALA A 227 -19.61 -19.99 -19.30
N ILE A 228 -19.35 -18.68 -19.15
CA ILE A 228 -20.38 -17.63 -19.15
C ILE A 228 -21.21 -17.71 -20.44
N ALA A 229 -20.55 -17.73 -21.60
CA ALA A 229 -21.23 -17.69 -22.90
C ALA A 229 -22.06 -18.95 -23.21
N ARG A 230 -21.72 -20.11 -22.61
CA ARG A 230 -22.42 -21.39 -22.83
C ARG A 230 -23.49 -21.69 -21.78
N ALA A 231 -23.52 -20.94 -20.69
CA ALA A 231 -24.48 -21.16 -19.61
C ALA A 231 -25.92 -20.99 -20.12
N ASP A 232 -26.80 -21.90 -19.69
CA ASP A 232 -28.22 -21.80 -19.97
C ASP A 232 -28.88 -20.85 -18.96
N TYR A 233 -29.00 -19.57 -19.33
CA TYR A 233 -29.68 -18.57 -18.50
C TYR A 233 -31.22 -18.72 -18.51
N THR A 234 -31.76 -19.83 -19.07
CA THR A 234 -33.18 -20.16 -19.00
C THR A 234 -33.57 -20.89 -17.70
N VAL A 235 -32.61 -21.52 -17.02
CA VAL A 235 -32.85 -22.33 -15.81
C VAL A 235 -32.88 -21.49 -14.51
N PRO A 236 -33.40 -22.03 -13.40
CA PRO A 236 -33.31 -21.39 -12.07
C PRO A 236 -31.84 -21.15 -11.63
N PHE A 237 -31.59 -20.15 -10.78
CA PHE A 237 -30.23 -19.79 -10.35
C PHE A 237 -29.45 -20.96 -9.73
N ASP A 238 -30.11 -21.80 -8.95
CA ASP A 238 -29.48 -22.97 -8.31
C ASP A 238 -28.95 -23.97 -9.34
N GLU A 239 -29.64 -24.09 -10.49
CA GLU A 239 -29.28 -24.97 -11.61
C GLU A 239 -28.34 -24.30 -12.63
N LEU A 240 -28.12 -22.99 -12.52
CA LEU A 240 -27.26 -22.24 -13.46
C LEU A 240 -25.81 -22.75 -13.36
N ASP A 241 -25.35 -23.41 -14.42
CA ASP A 241 -24.00 -23.95 -14.50
C ASP A 241 -22.99 -22.86 -14.87
N LEU A 242 -22.32 -22.33 -13.85
CA LEU A 242 -21.27 -21.33 -13.95
C LEU A 242 -20.11 -21.73 -13.06
N PRO A 243 -18.87 -21.31 -13.40
CA PRO A 243 -17.74 -21.43 -12.50
C PRO A 243 -18.10 -20.86 -11.12
N PRO A 244 -17.76 -21.52 -10.00
CA PRO A 244 -18.18 -21.10 -8.66
C PRO A 244 -17.84 -19.64 -8.34
N GLU A 245 -16.72 -19.14 -8.84
CA GLU A 245 -16.28 -17.75 -8.71
C GLU A 245 -17.27 -16.80 -9.37
N ILE A 246 -17.68 -17.09 -10.60
CA ILE A 246 -18.65 -16.29 -11.35
C ILE A 246 -20.04 -16.44 -10.74
N LYS A 247 -20.46 -17.66 -10.37
CA LYS A 247 -21.78 -17.91 -9.77
C LYS A 247 -21.95 -17.11 -8.48
N ARG A 248 -20.93 -17.06 -7.62
CA ARG A 248 -20.93 -16.22 -6.41
C ARG A 248 -20.92 -14.72 -6.71
N ALA A 249 -20.36 -14.30 -7.85
CA ALA A 249 -20.33 -12.89 -8.25
C ALA A 249 -21.66 -12.39 -8.87
N VAL A 250 -22.62 -13.28 -9.14
CA VAL A 250 -23.95 -12.87 -9.67
C VAL A 250 -24.77 -12.26 -8.53
N ILE A 251 -24.85 -10.93 -8.50
CA ILE A 251 -25.64 -10.18 -7.49
C ILE A 251 -27.13 -10.34 -7.75
N ALA A 252 -27.56 -10.19 -9.00
CA ALA A 252 -28.95 -10.29 -9.42
C ALA A 252 -29.09 -11.24 -10.61
N TYR A 253 -30.14 -12.04 -10.60
CA TYR A 253 -30.48 -12.96 -11.67
C TYR A 253 -31.96 -12.80 -12.01
N ARG A 254 -32.25 -12.47 -13.27
CA ARG A 254 -33.63 -12.28 -13.77
C ARG A 254 -34.47 -11.25 -12.99
N GLY A 255 -33.81 -10.19 -12.52
CA GLY A 255 -34.46 -9.10 -11.79
C GLY A 255 -34.61 -9.36 -10.29
N GLU A 256 -34.20 -10.53 -9.78
CA GLU A 256 -34.23 -10.83 -8.35
C GLU A 256 -32.80 -10.95 -7.79
N LEU A 257 -32.62 -10.57 -6.52
CA LEU A 257 -31.36 -10.77 -5.82
C LEU A 257 -31.09 -12.25 -5.60
N THR A 258 -29.87 -12.69 -5.89
CA THR A 258 -29.48 -14.09 -5.63
C THR A 258 -29.34 -14.34 -4.11
N PRO A 259 -29.40 -15.60 -3.64
CA PRO A 259 -29.49 -15.90 -2.20
C PRO A 259 -28.43 -15.24 -1.33
N GLY A 260 -27.18 -15.12 -1.81
CA GLY A 260 -26.07 -14.50 -1.08
C GLY A 260 -26.20 -12.97 -0.91
N TYR A 261 -27.05 -12.33 -1.71
CA TYR A 261 -27.21 -10.87 -1.76
C TYR A 261 -28.60 -10.40 -1.31
N ARG A 262 -29.46 -11.29 -0.80
CA ARG A 262 -30.78 -10.91 -0.26
C ARG A 262 -30.71 -9.90 0.89
N TYR A 263 -29.59 -9.86 1.61
CA TYR A 263 -29.35 -8.81 2.61
C TYR A 263 -29.32 -7.40 2.00
N LEU A 264 -29.29 -7.24 0.67
CA LEU A 264 -29.40 -5.93 0.03
C LEU A 264 -30.85 -5.42 -0.01
N GLU A 265 -31.86 -6.27 0.11
CA GLU A 265 -33.28 -5.87 0.11
C GLU A 265 -33.60 -4.85 1.21
N GLN A 266 -32.98 -4.95 2.38
CA GLN A 266 -33.12 -3.97 3.47
C GLN A 266 -32.59 -2.56 3.13
N TYR A 267 -31.79 -2.41 2.07
CA TYR A 267 -31.27 -1.13 1.60
C TYR A 267 -31.96 -0.64 0.31
N ILE A 268 -32.80 -1.47 -0.30
CA ILE A 268 -33.53 -1.15 -1.54
C ILE A 268 -34.99 -0.91 -1.14
N GLY A 269 -35.38 0.36 -1.08
CA GLY A 269 -36.74 0.79 -0.72
C GLY A 269 -37.78 0.46 -1.77
#